data_AF-A0A2K8LVK1-F1
#
_entry.id   AF-A0A2K8LVK1-F1
#
_cell.length_a   1.000
_cell.length_b   1.000
_cell.length_c   1.000
_cell.angle_alpha   90.00
_cell.angle_beta   90.00
_cell.angle_gamma   90.00
#
_symmetry.space_group_name_H-M   'P 1'
#
loop_
_entity.id
_entity.type
_entity.pdbx_description
1 polymer ?
#
loop_
_entity_poly.entity_id
_entity_poly.type
_entity_poly.pdbx_seq_one_letter_code
_entity_poly.pdbx_strand_id
1 'polypeptide(L)'
;MEFTGTAVVSTESGLRVSMTERNRIPKAVLKVEIETVRLAPNAGLRDAGLRDPARHVDAGDLPRPSEIWTAHLKLNQTAGTAADRGGRAAAARRTGRGLPGESVTPR
;
A
#
# COMPACT_ATOMS: atom_id res chain seq x y z
N MET A 1 -3.65 -10.93 -18.73
CA MET A 1 -4.78 -10.03 -19.03
C MET A 1 -4.37 -8.65 -18.56
N GLU A 2 -4.56 -7.64 -19.39
CA GLU A 2 -4.19 -6.26 -19.13
C GLU A 2 -5.41 -5.37 -19.39
N PHE A 3 -5.66 -4.44 -18.47
CA PHE A 3 -6.72 -3.44 -18.57
C PHE A 3 -6.06 -2.07 -18.58
N THR A 4 -6.39 -1.24 -19.57
CA THR A 4 -5.99 0.16 -19.60
C THR A 4 -7.23 1.02 -19.56
N GLY A 5 -7.16 2.12 -18.83
CA GLY A 5 -8.23 3.09 -18.74
C GLY A 5 -7.95 4.10 -17.65
N THR A 6 -9.00 4.84 -17.27
CA THR A 6 -8.89 5.96 -16.34
C THR A 6 -9.19 5.52 -14.92
N ALA A 7 -8.29 5.82 -13.99
CA ALA A 7 -8.46 5.53 -12.57
C ALA A 7 -8.92 6.77 -11.78
N VAL A 8 -9.96 6.61 -10.96
CA VAL A 8 -10.56 7.69 -10.14
C VAL A 8 -10.70 7.21 -8.70
N VAL A 9 -10.32 8.08 -7.75
CA VAL A 9 -10.57 7.84 -6.33
C VAL A 9 -12.02 8.20 -6.02
N SER A 10 -12.80 7.24 -5.50
CA SER A 10 -14.21 7.41 -5.15
C SER A 10 -14.46 7.19 -3.66
N THR A 11 -15.41 7.95 -3.11
CA THR A 11 -15.90 7.81 -1.72
C THR A 11 -17.33 7.31 -1.64
N GLU A 12 -17.87 6.79 -2.74
CA GLU A 12 -19.22 6.24 -2.81
C GLU A 12 -19.43 5.18 -1.72
N SER A 13 -20.53 5.28 -0.96
CA SER A 13 -20.79 4.40 0.18
C SER A 13 -20.98 2.95 -0.23
N GLY A 14 -21.73 2.69 -1.31
CA GLY A 14 -21.99 1.33 -1.80
C GLY A 14 -20.71 0.59 -2.16
N LEU A 15 -19.83 1.23 -2.94
CA LEU A 15 -18.54 0.65 -3.32
C LEU A 15 -17.60 0.45 -2.12
N ARG A 16 -17.58 1.38 -1.16
CA ARG A 16 -16.74 1.21 0.03
C ARG A 16 -17.21 0.05 0.89
N VAL A 17 -18.52 -0.09 1.08
CA VAL A 17 -19.10 -1.21 1.86
C VAL A 17 -18.83 -2.55 1.18
N SER A 18 -18.95 -2.63 -0.16
CA SER A 18 -18.67 -3.88 -0.89
C SER A 18 -17.20 -4.31 -0.85
N MET A 19 -16.27 -3.38 -0.59
CA MET A 19 -14.84 -3.65 -0.41
C MET A 19 -14.41 -3.76 1.06
N THR A 20 -15.33 -4.10 1.96
CA THR A 20 -15.00 -4.35 3.37
C THR A 20 -14.05 -5.54 3.49
N GLU A 21 -12.88 -5.34 4.07
CA GLU A 21 -11.92 -6.41 4.35
C GLU A 21 -11.64 -6.46 5.86
N ARG A 22 -11.68 -7.66 6.45
CA ARG A 22 -11.42 -7.86 7.90
C ARG A 22 -12.25 -6.93 8.79
N ASN A 23 -13.54 -6.76 8.46
CA ASN A 23 -14.47 -5.85 9.14
C ASN A 23 -14.06 -4.36 9.14
N ARG A 24 -13.24 -3.94 8.18
CA ARG A 24 -12.88 -2.53 7.99
C ARG A 24 -13.32 -2.05 6.62
N ILE A 25 -14.13 -1.00 6.64
CA ILE A 25 -14.56 -0.29 5.43
C ILE A 25 -13.42 0.65 5.01
N PRO A 26 -12.92 0.58 3.77
CA PRO A 26 -11.89 1.49 3.28
C PRO A 26 -12.40 2.93 3.24
N LYS A 27 -11.51 3.91 3.43
CA LYS A 27 -11.88 5.34 3.42
C LYS A 27 -12.33 5.83 2.04
N ALA A 28 -11.70 5.29 1.00
CA ALA A 28 -11.97 5.53 -0.41
C ALA A 28 -11.63 4.26 -1.20
N VAL A 29 -12.15 4.16 -2.41
CA VAL A 29 -11.88 3.07 -3.36
C VAL A 29 -11.28 3.64 -4.65
N LEU A 30 -10.48 2.84 -5.34
CA LEU A 30 -10.00 3.16 -6.67
C LEU A 30 -10.94 2.52 -7.70
N LYS A 31 -11.71 3.34 -8.42
CA LYS A 31 -12.53 2.89 -9.55
C LYS A 31 -11.70 3.03 -10.82
N VAL A 32 -11.65 1.98 -11.64
CA VAL A 32 -11.00 2.03 -12.95
C VAL A 32 -12.07 1.88 -14.03
N GLU A 33 -12.21 2.91 -14.86
CA GLU A 33 -13.06 2.89 -16.05
C GLU A 33 -12.24 2.33 -17.20
N ILE A 34 -12.61 1.13 -17.66
CA ILE A 34 -11.82 0.36 -18.62
C ILE A 34 -12.09 0.89 -20.03
N GLU A 35 -11.03 1.27 -20.73
CA GLU A 35 -11.09 1.72 -22.13
C GLU A 35 -10.66 0.61 -23.08
N THR A 36 -9.63 -0.14 -22.70
CA THR A 36 -9.12 -1.25 -23.51
C THR A 36 -8.80 -2.48 -22.66
N VAL A 37 -9.02 -3.65 -23.27
CA VAL A 37 -8.73 -4.95 -22.68
C VAL A 37 -7.84 -5.73 -23.65
N ARG A 38 -6.69 -6.19 -23.15
CA ARG A 38 -5.80 -7.06 -23.92
C ARG A 38 -5.65 -8.40 -23.23
N LEU A 39 -6.03 -9.45 -23.96
CA LEU A 39 -5.73 -10.82 -23.57
C LEU A 39 -4.49 -11.29 -24.32
N ALA A 40 -3.36 -11.32 -23.63
CA ALA A 40 -2.11 -11.87 -24.13
C ALA A 40 -1.44 -12.71 -23.05
N PRO A 41 -0.71 -13.78 -23.44
CA PRO A 41 0.22 -14.46 -22.54
C PRO A 41 1.28 -13.45 -22.07
N ASN A 42 1.26 -13.13 -20.78
CA ASN A 42 2.25 -12.23 -20.19
C ASN A 42 3.39 -13.09 -19.66
N ALA A 43 4.56 -13.00 -20.31
CA ALA A 43 5.75 -13.74 -19.91
C ALA A 43 6.17 -13.41 -18.47
N GLY A 44 6.09 -12.14 -18.06
CA GLY A 44 6.38 -11.72 -16.69
C GLY A 44 5.48 -12.37 -15.65
N LEU A 45 4.16 -12.49 -15.90
CA LEU A 45 3.26 -13.20 -14.98
C LEU A 45 3.55 -14.70 -14.89
N ARG A 46 3.96 -15.30 -16.01
CA ARG A 46 4.35 -16.71 -16.07
C ARG A 46 5.68 -16.95 -15.32
N ASP A 47 6.67 -16.09 -15.55
CA ASP A 47 8.01 -16.20 -14.96
C ASP A 47 8.01 -15.82 -13.46
N ALA A 48 7.11 -14.92 -13.05
CA ALA A 48 6.91 -14.56 -11.66
C ALA A 48 6.44 -15.75 -10.79
N GLY A 49 5.90 -16.81 -11.39
CA GLY A 49 5.51 -18.01 -10.65
C GLY A 49 4.50 -17.72 -9.54
N LEU A 50 3.63 -16.72 -9.71
CA LEU A 50 2.69 -16.25 -8.66
C LEU A 50 1.75 -17.35 -8.15
N ARG A 51 1.60 -18.44 -8.90
CA ARG A 51 0.77 -19.60 -8.56
C ARG A 51 1.57 -20.86 -8.24
N ASP A 52 2.90 -20.77 -8.20
CA ASP A 52 3.76 -21.88 -7.80
C ASP A 52 3.73 -22.01 -6.27
N PRO A 53 3.12 -23.07 -5.71
CA PRO A 53 3.01 -23.24 -4.27
C PRO A 53 4.38 -23.44 -3.61
N ALA A 54 5.41 -23.90 -4.34
CA ALA A 54 6.77 -24.02 -3.82
C ALA A 54 7.48 -22.66 -3.67
N ARG A 55 6.96 -21.60 -4.29
CA ARG A 55 7.45 -20.22 -4.21
C ARG A 55 6.53 -19.33 -3.38
N HIS A 56 5.49 -19.89 -2.78
CA HIS A 56 4.58 -19.17 -1.90
C HIS A 56 5.29 -18.86 -0.59
N VAL A 57 5.36 -17.58 -0.24
CA VAL A 57 5.90 -17.13 1.04
C VAL A 57 4.78 -17.22 2.07
N ASP A 58 5.07 -17.78 3.25
CA ASP A 58 4.11 -17.81 4.36
C ASP A 58 3.66 -16.37 4.66
N ALA A 59 2.37 -16.18 4.96
CA ALA A 59 1.83 -14.89 5.35
C ALA A 59 2.53 -14.31 6.59
N GLY A 60 3.08 -15.16 7.47
CA GLY A 60 3.90 -14.74 8.61
C GLY A 60 5.25 -14.12 8.24
N ASP A 61 5.78 -14.49 7.07
CA ASP A 61 7.08 -14.04 6.56
C ASP A 61 6.96 -12.83 5.61
N LEU A 62 5.73 -12.40 5.31
CA LEU A 62 5.50 -11.22 4.48
C LEU A 62 5.94 -9.95 5.23
N PRO A 63 6.65 -9.02 4.57
CA PRO A 63 7.05 -7.77 5.18
C PRO A 63 5.80 -6.99 5.58
N ARG A 64 5.89 -6.30 6.73
CA ARG A 64 4.80 -5.45 7.19
C ARG A 64 4.58 -4.33 6.17
N PRO A 65 3.35 -3.82 6.00
CA PRO A 65 3.08 -2.73 5.06
C PRO A 65 4.00 -1.50 5.25
N SER A 66 4.41 -1.22 6.49
CA SER A 66 5.37 -0.15 6.82
C SER A 66 6.78 -0.40 6.28
N GLU A 67 7.22 -1.66 6.20
CA GLU A 67 8.53 -2.05 5.66
C GLU A 67 8.53 -1.91 4.14
N ILE A 68 7.45 -2.33 3.48
CA ILE A 68 7.23 -2.13 2.04
C ILE A 68 7.26 -0.64 1.69
N TRP A 69 6.48 0.18 2.43
CA TRP A 69 6.44 1.62 2.24
C TRP A 69 7.82 2.27 2.44
N THR A 70 8.53 1.89 3.50
CA THR A 70 9.86 2.43 3.80
C THR A 70 10.86 2.06 2.70
N ALA A 71 10.84 0.81 2.23
CA ALA A 71 11.69 0.36 1.14
C ALA A 71 11.39 1.13 -0.15
N HIS A 72 10.11 1.33 -0.48
CA HIS A 72 9.70 2.11 -1.64
C HIS A 72 10.18 3.57 -1.56
N LEU A 73 10.03 4.23 -0.40
CA LEU A 73 10.54 5.58 -0.20
C LEU A 73 12.08 5.67 -0.27
N LYS A 74 12.80 4.65 0.23
CA LYS A 74 14.27 4.60 0.15
C LYS A 74 14.79 4.38 -1.26
N LEU A 75 14.02 3.70 -2.11
CA LEU A 75 14.36 3.46 -3.52
C LEU A 75 13.97 4.63 -4.43
N ASN A 76 13.14 5.56 -3.97
CA ASN A 76 12.82 6.78 -4.71
C ASN A 76 14.02 7.73 -4.71
N GLN A 77 14.62 7.94 -5.88
CA GLN A 77 15.75 8.85 -6.10
C GLN A 77 15.35 10.33 -6.05
N THR A 78 14.05 10.63 -6.08
CA THR A 78 13.50 11.98 -6.01
C THR A 78 12.95 12.23 -4.62
N ALA A 79 13.68 12.99 -3.80
CA ALA A 79 13.27 13.36 -2.44
C ALA A 79 12.15 14.42 -2.49
N GLY A 80 10.89 13.98 -2.61
CA GLY A 80 9.74 14.85 -2.35
C GLY A 80 9.67 15.21 -0.87
N THR A 81 9.33 16.46 -0.53
CA THR A 81 9.27 17.01 0.85
C THR A 81 8.39 16.20 1.83
N ALA A 82 7.46 15.38 1.32
CA ALA A 82 6.65 14.46 2.13
C ALA A 82 7.42 13.20 2.60
N ALA A 83 8.42 12.73 1.84
CA ALA A 83 9.22 11.55 2.19
C ALA A 83 10.10 11.81 3.43
N ASP A 84 10.69 13.02 3.53
CA ASP A 84 11.54 13.40 4.67
C ASP A 84 10.71 13.57 5.96
N ARG A 85 9.54 14.24 5.89
CA ARG A 85 8.64 14.37 7.05
C ARG A 85 8.02 13.04 7.50
N GLY A 86 7.62 12.19 6.56
CA GLY A 86 7.06 10.86 6.86
C GLY A 86 8.08 9.92 7.49
N GLY A 87 9.33 9.92 7.01
CA GLY A 87 10.42 9.11 7.55
C GLY A 87 10.78 9.48 8.99
N ARG A 88 10.87 10.77 9.30
CA ARG A 88 11.19 11.26 10.66
C ARG A 88 10.07 10.98 11.66
N ALA A 89 8.81 11.17 11.26
CA ALA A 89 7.66 10.88 12.11
C ALA A 89 7.51 9.37 12.42
N ALA A 90 7.78 8.51 11.43
CA ALA A 90 7.76 7.06 11.62
C ALA A 90 8.93 6.56 12.49
N ALA A 91 10.11 7.21 12.40
CA ALA A 91 11.26 6.91 13.25
C ALA A 91 11.01 7.31 14.71
N ALA A 92 10.43 8.50 14.96
CA ALA A 92 10.14 8.99 16.31
C ALA A 92 9.15 8.08 17.08
N ARG A 93 8.12 7.56 16.38
CA ARG A 93 7.16 6.60 16.94
C ARG A 93 7.79 5.25 17.28
N ARG A 94 8.87 4.85 16.61
CA ARG A 94 9.58 3.57 16.84
C ARG A 94 10.51 3.63 18.04
N THR A 95 11.05 4.80 18.35
CA THR A 95 11.98 5.02 19.47
C THR A 95 11.28 5.47 20.76
N GLY A 96 9.94 5.55 20.78
CA GLY A 96 9.17 5.98 21.96
C GLY A 96 9.46 7.42 22.42
N ARG A 97 10.13 8.23 21.58
CA ARG A 97 10.49 9.61 21.92
C ARG A 97 9.38 10.52 21.41
N GLY A 98 8.63 11.11 22.35
CA GLY A 98 7.65 12.15 22.04
C GLY A 98 8.30 13.25 21.21
N LEU A 99 7.54 13.78 20.25
CA LEU A 99 7.96 14.98 19.52
C LEU A 99 8.16 16.11 20.54
N PRO A 100 9.22 16.93 20.40
CA PRO A 100 9.51 17.98 21.37
C PRO A 100 8.35 18.99 21.39
N GLY A 101 7.55 18.96 22.47
CA GLY A 101 6.46 19.92 22.69
C GLY A 101 5.24 19.42 23.49
N GLU A 102 5.02 18.10 23.62
CA GLU A 102 3.86 17.59 24.39
C GLU A 102 4.30 16.98 25.73
N SER A 103 4.06 17.72 26.81
CA SER A 103 4.09 17.20 28.18
C SER A 103 2.87 16.31 28.43
N VAL A 104 3.08 15.01 28.62
CA VAL A 104 2.04 14.06 29.03
C VAL A 104 2.19 13.78 30.53
N THR A 105 1.20 14.21 31.32
CA THR A 105 1.02 13.82 32.73
C THR A 105 0.42 12.41 32.79
N PRO A 106 0.91 11.52 33.67
CA PRO A 106 0.36 10.16 33.79
C PRO A 106 -0.90 10.15 34.66
N ARG A 107 -1.86 9.30 34.28
CA ARG A 107 -2.91 8.76 35.16
C ARG A 107 -2.67 7.28 35.34
#